data_AF-A0A6P7GL36-F1
#
_entry.id   AF-A0A6P7GL36-F1
#
_cell.length_a   1.000
_cell.length_b   1.000
_cell.length_c   1.000
_cell.angle_alpha   90.00
_cell.angle_beta   90.00
_cell.angle_gamma   90.00
#
_symmetry.space_group_name_H-M   'P 1'
#
loop_
_entity.id
_entity.type
_entity.pdbx_description
1 polymer ?
#
loop_
_entity_poly.entity_id
_entity_poly.type
_entity_poly.pdbx_seq_one_letter_code
_entity_poly.pdbx_strand_id
1 'polypeptide(L)'
;MFPNRLLLSVFKSSQCTISKVPQINNGFRFAVNIQNARPLYSKVTLGIDMFLQQCQTTGKQMENISEKFKEKMFEFSQDEGKHMVFTEDLKNMIHLSKDEKDLDLVVKMIKKFNKQNKELRFGSFVFGPVVLRLFHHYNRPDLALECFKSDELSGFFDQIISYQILLDLLYENQMYQEILDCADFIKDKQMEGMKYPRNVVVLAMAACYKLNSKESLEYALKLWQDLKDIGHFPMRRACTFCAGIAYNQGNPGIALEILTSAKNQNYTTVRNLKVACLASVGRVENAIPIMKSVLSEDTPGTQKHTFNKDTLEKVQEAVTALDNPEYAVEFNRIEQLLQKQGHIVEQTMDEQLCQEIQPPAVISERRQNKFQPRFRQPQNTQRTYTKKKSFTYQQRPGLNELV
;
A
#
# COMPACT_ATOMS: atom_id res chain seq x y z
N MET A 1 45.58 19.74 -45.82
CA MET A 1 45.20 19.84 -47.23
C MET A 1 43.68 19.75 -47.35
N PHE A 2 43.01 20.90 -47.42
CA PHE A 2 41.72 21.11 -48.11
C PHE A 2 41.94 21.00 -49.64
N PRO A 3 40.94 20.91 -50.56
CA PRO A 3 39.61 21.59 -50.55
C PRO A 3 38.40 20.72 -50.97
N ASN A 4 37.18 20.97 -50.45
CA ASN A 4 36.14 21.96 -50.82
C ASN A 4 35.45 21.79 -52.20
N ARG A 5 34.13 21.52 -52.17
CA ARG A 5 33.02 22.18 -52.93
C ARG A 5 31.69 21.59 -52.41
N LEU A 6 30.96 22.20 -51.48
CA LEU A 6 29.98 23.30 -51.62
C LEU A 6 28.97 23.15 -52.77
N LEU A 7 27.69 22.90 -52.40
CA LEU A 7 26.53 23.58 -52.96
C LEU A 7 25.39 23.64 -51.92
N LEU A 8 25.09 24.86 -51.47
CA LEU A 8 23.89 25.31 -50.75
C LEU A 8 22.66 25.20 -51.66
N SER A 9 21.48 24.77 -51.21
CA SER A 9 20.39 25.57 -50.61
C SER A 9 19.11 24.74 -50.87
N VAL A 10 18.08 24.67 -50.02
CA VAL A 10 17.03 25.69 -49.87
C VAL A 10 16.23 25.34 -48.61
N PHE A 11 16.13 26.31 -47.71
CA PHE A 11 15.11 26.43 -46.67
C PHE A 11 13.72 26.61 -47.30
N LYS A 12 12.72 25.87 -46.83
CA LYS A 12 11.32 26.34 -46.86
C LYS A 12 10.61 25.96 -45.56
N SER A 13 10.40 27.00 -44.77
CA SER A 13 9.44 27.14 -43.69
C SER A 13 8.00 26.91 -44.17
N SER A 14 7.23 26.14 -43.42
CA SER A 14 5.77 26.14 -43.50
C SER A 14 5.21 26.63 -42.17
N GLN A 15 4.94 27.94 -42.14
CA GLN A 15 4.01 28.56 -41.22
C GLN A 15 2.61 28.02 -41.54
N CYS A 16 1.88 27.55 -40.53
CA CYS A 16 0.45 27.32 -40.66
C CYS A 16 -0.30 28.22 -39.66
N THR A 17 -0.90 29.24 -40.26
CA THR A 17 -1.88 30.22 -39.82
C THR A 17 -2.75 29.88 -38.60
N ILE A 18 -2.80 30.88 -37.71
CA ILE A 18 -3.80 31.14 -36.67
C ILE A 18 -5.20 31.27 -37.30
N SER A 19 -6.17 30.50 -36.81
CA SER A 19 -7.59 30.78 -37.05
C SER A 19 -8.42 30.62 -35.77
N LYS A 20 -8.92 31.78 -35.32
CA LYS A 20 -10.05 32.12 -34.45
C LYS A 20 -10.82 30.99 -33.72
N VAL A 21 -10.89 31.20 -32.41
CA VAL A 21 -11.76 30.59 -31.38
C VAL A 21 -13.26 30.72 -31.73
N PRO A 22 -14.08 29.73 -31.33
CA PRO A 22 -15.38 29.98 -30.74
C PRO A 22 -15.45 29.47 -29.30
N GLN A 23 -15.99 30.33 -28.42
CA GLN A 23 -16.28 30.03 -27.02
C GLN A 23 -17.32 28.92 -26.92
N ILE A 24 -17.02 27.86 -26.16
CA ILE A 24 -18.03 26.98 -25.59
C ILE A 24 -17.67 26.75 -24.12
N ASN A 25 -18.47 27.38 -23.26
CA ASN A 25 -18.65 27.00 -21.86
C ASN A 25 -19.04 25.53 -21.79
N ASN A 26 -18.31 24.72 -21.02
CA ASN A 26 -18.85 23.72 -20.10
C ASN A 26 -17.72 23.09 -19.28
N GLY A 27 -17.97 22.93 -17.98
CA GLY A 27 -16.99 22.55 -16.97
C GLY A 27 -16.19 21.30 -17.31
N PHE A 28 -14.89 21.48 -17.52
CA PHE A 28 -13.94 20.38 -17.61
C PHE A 28 -13.60 19.89 -16.20
N ARG A 29 -14.18 18.75 -15.84
CA ARG A 29 -13.61 17.88 -14.82
C ARG A 29 -12.24 17.42 -15.33
N PHE A 30 -11.17 17.72 -14.60
CA PHE A 30 -9.87 17.12 -14.83
C PHE A 30 -9.95 15.63 -14.48
N ALA A 31 -10.39 14.82 -15.44
CA ALA A 31 -10.13 13.38 -15.41
C ALA A 31 -8.72 13.19 -15.98
N VAL A 32 -7.71 13.30 -15.11
CA VAL A 32 -6.42 12.69 -15.41
C VAL A 32 -6.70 11.20 -15.46
N ASN A 33 -6.63 10.63 -16.66
CA ASN A 33 -6.77 9.19 -16.87
C ASN A 33 -5.45 8.54 -16.43
N ILE A 34 -5.22 8.54 -15.11
CA ILE A 34 -4.20 7.70 -14.51
C ILE A 34 -4.71 6.28 -14.71
N GLN A 35 -3.96 5.45 -15.43
CA GLN A 35 -4.15 4.01 -15.33
C GLN A 35 -3.83 3.64 -13.87
N ASN A 36 -4.84 3.72 -13.01
CA ASN A 36 -4.69 3.47 -11.57
C ASN A 36 -4.14 2.06 -11.41
N ALA A 37 -2.90 1.96 -10.93
CA ALA A 37 -2.38 0.68 -10.49
C ALA A 37 -3.26 0.23 -9.32
N ARG A 38 -3.62 -1.05 -9.26
CA ARG A 38 -4.45 -1.54 -8.15
C ARG A 38 -3.65 -1.44 -6.85
N PRO A 39 -4.27 -1.01 -5.73
CA PRO A 39 -3.58 -0.97 -4.44
C PRO A 39 -3.16 -2.38 -4.03
N LEU A 40 -2.02 -2.48 -3.35
CA LEU A 40 -1.52 -3.79 -2.92
C LEU A 40 -2.27 -4.26 -1.67
N TYR A 41 -2.71 -3.36 -0.81
CA TYR A 41 -3.51 -3.66 0.37
C TYR A 41 -4.95 -3.17 0.23
N SER A 42 -5.88 -3.91 0.85
CA SER A 42 -7.26 -3.49 0.80
C SER A 42 -7.57 -2.27 1.64
N LYS A 43 -8.55 -1.47 1.19
CA LYS A 43 -9.04 -0.28 1.92
C LYS A 43 -9.46 -0.62 3.35
N VAL A 44 -10.03 -1.81 3.56
CA VAL A 44 -10.34 -2.38 4.88
C VAL A 44 -9.08 -2.57 5.72
N THR A 45 -8.03 -3.16 5.13
CA THR A 45 -6.74 -3.40 5.82
C THR A 45 -6.05 -2.09 6.21
N LEU A 46 -6.17 -1.06 5.38
CA LEU A 46 -5.62 0.27 5.65
C LEU A 46 -6.49 1.09 6.62
N GLY A 47 -7.73 0.66 6.88
CA GLY A 47 -8.69 1.35 7.73
C GLY A 47 -9.29 2.61 7.09
N ILE A 48 -9.29 2.69 5.75
CA ILE A 48 -9.84 3.82 5.00
C ILE A 48 -11.37 3.88 5.16
N ASP A 49 -12.05 2.73 5.15
CA ASP A 49 -13.52 2.71 5.26
C ASP A 49 -14.02 3.28 6.59
N MET A 50 -13.35 2.91 7.69
CA MET A 50 -13.65 3.44 9.02
C MET A 50 -13.37 4.95 9.09
N PHE A 51 -12.30 5.41 8.43
CA PHE A 51 -11.99 6.83 8.33
C PHE A 51 -13.09 7.59 7.58
N LEU A 52 -13.57 7.09 6.45
CA LEU A 52 -14.65 7.74 5.68
C LEU A 52 -15.96 7.77 6.46
N GLN A 53 -16.28 6.71 7.21
CA GLN A 53 -17.43 6.69 8.11
C GLN A 53 -17.33 7.77 9.19
N GLN A 54 -16.12 7.99 9.73
CA GLN A 54 -15.84 9.07 10.68
C GLN A 54 -16.02 10.44 10.02
N CYS A 55 -15.53 10.65 8.79
CA CYS A 55 -15.74 11.89 8.03
C CYS A 55 -17.24 12.20 7.84
N GLN A 56 -18.04 11.20 7.48
CA GLN A 56 -19.48 11.37 7.32
C GLN A 56 -20.18 11.71 8.65
N THR A 57 -19.75 11.08 9.75
CA THR A 57 -20.33 11.30 11.07
C THR A 57 -20.02 12.72 11.57
N THR A 58 -18.76 13.15 11.50
CA THR A 58 -18.34 14.50 11.89
C THR A 58 -18.97 15.56 10.98
N GLY A 59 -19.06 15.29 9.67
CA GLY A 59 -19.73 16.17 8.72
C GLY A 59 -21.20 16.43 9.09
N LYS A 60 -21.95 15.41 9.50
CA LYS A 60 -23.33 15.56 9.98
C LYS A 60 -23.43 16.31 11.31
N GLN A 61 -22.50 16.08 12.22
CA GLN A 61 -22.49 16.74 13.54
C GLN A 61 -22.19 18.24 13.45
N MET A 62 -21.39 18.65 12.46
CA MET A 62 -20.89 20.02 12.34
C MET A 62 -21.40 20.74 11.08
N GLU A 63 -22.45 20.24 10.45
CA GLU A 63 -22.95 20.72 9.15
C GLU A 63 -23.13 22.25 9.12
N ASN A 64 -23.80 22.80 10.14
CA ASN A 64 -24.12 24.24 10.24
C ASN A 64 -22.96 25.13 10.71
N ILE A 65 -21.89 24.56 11.25
CA ILE A 65 -20.78 25.31 11.85
C ILE A 65 -19.45 25.09 11.13
N SER A 66 -19.42 24.20 10.14
CA SER A 66 -18.19 23.74 9.49
C SER A 66 -17.37 24.86 8.85
N GLU A 67 -18.00 25.77 8.10
CA GLU A 67 -17.31 26.90 7.45
C GLU A 67 -16.70 27.86 8.48
N LYS A 68 -17.51 28.30 9.46
CA LYS A 68 -17.02 29.18 10.55
C LYS A 68 -15.91 28.51 11.38
N PHE A 69 -15.99 27.19 11.56
CA PHE A 69 -14.95 26.43 12.24
C PHE A 69 -13.64 26.45 11.43
N LYS A 70 -13.68 26.22 10.12
CA LYS A 70 -12.52 26.28 9.24
C LYS A 70 -11.85 27.65 9.21
N GLU A 71 -12.63 28.72 9.17
CA GLU A 71 -12.13 30.11 9.26
C GLU A 71 -11.34 30.34 10.56
N LYS A 72 -11.90 29.91 11.69
CA LYS A 72 -11.20 30.00 13.00
C LYS A 72 -9.96 29.13 13.05
N MET A 73 -9.99 27.93 12.48
CA MET A 73 -8.82 27.06 12.41
C MET A 73 -7.72 27.65 11.53
N PHE A 74 -8.10 28.32 10.44
CA PHE A 74 -7.18 29.07 9.61
C PHE A 74 -6.48 30.18 10.41
N GLU A 75 -7.22 31.00 11.14
CA GLU A 75 -6.66 32.02 12.03
C GLU A 75 -5.72 31.42 13.09
N PHE A 76 -6.12 30.30 13.70
CA PHE A 76 -5.32 29.62 14.72
C PHE A 76 -4.07 28.94 14.15
N SER A 77 -4.05 28.62 12.85
CA SER A 77 -2.91 27.99 12.19
C SER A 77 -1.81 28.99 11.80
N GLN A 78 -2.09 30.30 11.79
CA GLN A 78 -1.09 31.33 11.47
C GLN A 78 -0.03 31.43 12.58
N ASP A 79 1.23 31.67 12.18
CA ASP A 79 2.41 31.64 13.05
C ASP A 79 2.46 32.81 14.06
N GLU A 80 1.70 33.87 13.84
CA GLU A 80 1.68 35.06 14.71
C GLU A 80 0.74 34.95 15.92
N GLY A 81 -0.07 33.88 16.00
CA GLY A 81 -1.09 33.73 17.05
C GLY A 81 -0.62 32.96 18.29
N LYS A 82 -0.94 33.49 19.50
CA LYS A 82 -0.88 32.77 20.79
C LYS A 82 -1.78 31.53 20.88
N HIS A 83 -2.60 31.27 19.86
CA HIS A 83 -3.61 30.22 19.86
C HIS A 83 -2.97 28.83 19.65
N MET A 84 -3.34 27.91 20.53
CA MET A 84 -2.92 26.51 20.49
C MET A 84 -3.92 25.67 19.69
N VAL A 85 -3.41 24.68 18.94
CA VAL A 85 -4.24 23.71 18.24
C VAL A 85 -4.47 22.53 19.18
N PHE A 86 -5.74 22.23 19.51
CA PHE A 86 -6.06 21.10 20.38
C PHE A 86 -6.33 19.83 19.58
N THR A 87 -6.25 18.67 20.25
CA THR A 87 -6.49 17.36 19.64
C THR A 87 -7.84 17.28 18.94
N GLU A 88 -8.92 17.77 19.57
CA GLU A 88 -10.25 17.75 18.94
C GLU A 88 -10.35 18.71 17.75
N ASP A 89 -9.64 19.85 17.78
CA ASP A 89 -9.60 20.81 16.67
C ASP A 89 -8.99 20.17 15.43
N LEU A 90 -7.80 19.58 15.58
CA LEU A 90 -7.10 18.91 14.49
C LEU A 90 -7.89 17.69 13.98
N LYS A 91 -8.45 16.90 14.90
CA LYS A 91 -9.28 15.74 14.55
C LYS A 91 -10.50 16.17 13.73
N ASN A 92 -11.22 17.19 14.14
CA ASN A 92 -12.39 17.66 13.40
C ASN A 92 -11.98 18.26 12.05
N MET A 93 -10.90 19.03 11.97
CA MET A 93 -10.42 19.59 10.71
C MET A 93 -10.08 18.51 9.68
N ILE A 94 -9.40 17.44 10.10
CA ILE A 94 -9.08 16.31 9.22
C ILE A 94 -10.36 15.65 8.66
N HIS A 95 -11.38 15.41 9.49
CA HIS A 95 -12.62 14.75 9.07
C HIS A 95 -13.59 15.67 8.30
N LEU A 96 -13.44 17.00 8.42
CA LEU A 96 -14.24 18.01 7.71
C LEU A 96 -13.59 18.52 6.42
N SER A 97 -12.38 18.06 6.12
CA SER A 97 -11.67 18.42 4.88
C SER A 97 -12.48 17.95 3.67
N LYS A 98 -12.66 18.85 2.69
CA LYS A 98 -13.43 18.62 1.46
C LYS A 98 -12.59 18.92 0.22
N ASP A 99 -11.77 19.97 0.27
CA ASP A 99 -11.04 20.50 -0.87
C ASP A 99 -9.54 20.67 -0.58
N GLU A 100 -8.76 21.00 -1.61
CA GLU A 100 -7.30 21.22 -1.52
C GLU A 100 -6.91 22.29 -0.48
N LYS A 101 -7.71 23.36 -0.37
CA LYS A 101 -7.50 24.41 0.64
C LYS A 101 -7.56 23.87 2.07
N ASP A 102 -8.42 22.90 2.31
CA ASP A 102 -8.54 22.26 3.62
C ASP A 102 -7.32 21.38 3.91
N LEU A 103 -6.78 20.71 2.89
CA LEU A 103 -5.56 19.91 3.02
C LEU A 103 -4.36 20.80 3.40
N ASP A 104 -4.19 21.94 2.73
CA ASP A 104 -3.15 22.91 3.07
C ASP A 104 -3.28 23.43 4.51
N LEU A 105 -4.52 23.68 4.94
CA LEU A 105 -4.81 24.06 6.33
C LEU A 105 -4.45 22.93 7.31
N VAL A 106 -4.82 21.68 7.01
CA VAL A 106 -4.44 20.52 7.82
C VAL A 106 -2.91 20.42 7.94
N VAL A 107 -2.17 20.60 6.84
CA VAL A 107 -0.69 20.56 6.84
C VAL A 107 -0.10 21.62 7.76
N LYS A 108 -0.62 22.86 7.73
CA LYS A 108 -0.21 23.93 8.66
C LYS A 108 -0.54 23.58 10.11
N MET A 109 -1.75 23.05 10.35
CA MET A 109 -2.17 22.66 11.69
C MET A 109 -1.34 21.50 12.26
N ILE A 110 -0.99 20.48 11.48
CA ILE A 110 -0.14 19.37 11.98
C ILE A 110 1.27 19.83 12.31
N LYS A 111 1.86 20.74 11.51
CA LYS A 111 3.18 21.33 11.78
C LYS A 111 3.17 22.11 13.09
N LYS A 112 2.19 22.99 13.25
CA LYS A 112 1.99 23.76 14.49
C LYS A 112 1.71 22.85 15.69
N PHE A 113 0.84 21.85 15.54
CA PHE A 113 0.50 20.88 16.58
C PHE A 113 1.71 20.03 17.01
N ASN A 114 2.54 19.57 16.06
CA ASN A 114 3.74 18.79 16.38
C ASN A 114 4.78 19.64 17.13
N LYS A 115 4.99 20.89 16.70
CA LYS A 115 5.85 21.84 17.39
C LYS A 115 5.36 22.11 18.83
N GLN A 116 4.06 22.31 19.02
CA GLN A 116 3.44 22.50 20.35
C GLN A 116 3.59 21.27 21.25
N ASN A 117 3.37 20.06 20.74
CA ASN A 117 3.42 18.85 21.56
C ASN A 117 4.83 18.38 21.92
N LYS A 118 5.85 18.78 21.15
CA LYS A 118 7.26 18.55 21.54
C LYS A 118 7.59 19.25 22.87
N GLU A 119 6.95 20.38 23.15
CA GLU A 119 7.13 21.14 24.40
C GLU A 119 6.15 20.72 25.50
N LEU A 120 4.93 20.32 25.13
CA LEU A 120 3.84 19.98 26.04
C LEU A 120 3.23 18.64 25.60
N ARG A 121 3.62 17.51 26.20
CA ARG A 121 3.09 16.17 25.84
C ARG A 121 1.60 16.06 26.20
N PHE A 122 0.71 16.58 25.36
CA PHE A 122 -0.73 16.45 25.54
C PHE A 122 -1.29 15.36 24.61
N GLY A 123 -1.80 14.29 25.24
CA GLY A 123 -2.70 13.33 24.59
C GLY A 123 -2.07 12.00 24.18
N SER A 124 -2.91 10.97 24.18
CA SER A 124 -2.59 9.60 23.73
C SER A 124 -3.03 9.33 22.29
N PHE A 125 -3.54 10.34 21.58
CA PHE A 125 -4.11 10.18 20.24
C PHE A 125 -3.02 10.23 19.18
N VAL A 126 -3.07 9.30 18.22
CA VAL A 126 -2.06 9.14 17.17
C VAL A 126 -2.61 9.66 15.85
N PHE A 127 -2.09 10.81 15.39
CA PHE A 127 -2.58 11.46 14.17
C PHE A 127 -1.97 10.94 12.87
N GLY A 128 -0.72 10.44 12.89
CA GLY A 128 -0.01 10.00 11.68
C GLY A 128 -0.85 9.14 10.72
N PRO A 129 -1.47 8.04 11.18
CA PRO A 129 -2.29 7.18 10.32
C PRO A 129 -3.54 7.88 9.80
N VAL A 130 -4.13 8.79 10.58
CA VAL A 130 -5.37 9.49 10.20
C VAL A 130 -5.11 10.51 9.10
N VAL A 131 -4.01 11.26 9.22
CA VAL A 131 -3.57 12.23 8.21
C VAL A 131 -3.18 11.52 6.91
N LEU A 132 -2.47 10.39 6.99
CA LEU A 132 -2.13 9.62 5.79
C LEU A 132 -3.36 9.00 5.11
N ARG A 133 -4.39 8.60 5.86
CA ARG A 133 -5.68 8.18 5.26
C ARG A 133 -6.40 9.32 4.57
N LEU A 134 -6.29 10.55 5.10
CA LEU A 134 -6.80 11.74 4.42
C LEU A 134 -6.08 11.93 3.07
N PHE A 135 -4.75 11.94 3.06
CA PHE A 135 -3.99 12.07 1.82
C PHE A 135 -4.25 10.92 0.83
N HIS A 136 -4.43 9.71 1.34
CA HIS A 136 -4.81 8.57 0.52
C HIS A 136 -6.22 8.72 -0.06
N HIS A 137 -7.19 9.23 0.71
CA HIS A 137 -8.54 9.45 0.22
C HIS A 137 -8.59 10.46 -0.93
N TYR A 138 -7.80 11.54 -0.81
CA TYR A 138 -7.68 12.59 -1.83
C TYR A 138 -6.66 12.30 -2.92
N ASN A 139 -6.02 11.13 -2.89
CA ASN A 139 -4.94 10.73 -3.78
C ASN A 139 -3.84 11.81 -3.93
N ARG A 140 -3.23 12.21 -2.80
CA ARG A 140 -2.16 13.23 -2.74
C ARG A 140 -0.82 12.62 -2.32
N PRO A 141 -0.17 11.82 -3.20
CA PRO A 141 1.07 11.12 -2.86
C PRO A 141 2.24 12.10 -2.62
N ASP A 142 2.38 13.14 -3.43
CA ASP A 142 3.49 14.11 -3.29
C ASP A 142 3.44 14.85 -1.95
N LEU A 143 2.24 15.30 -1.57
CA LEU A 143 2.02 15.99 -0.30
C LEU A 143 2.28 15.07 0.90
N ALA A 144 1.88 13.80 0.78
CA ALA A 144 2.15 12.79 1.80
C ALA A 144 3.65 12.54 1.96
N LEU A 145 4.39 12.47 0.85
CA LEU A 145 5.84 12.27 0.82
C LEU A 145 6.59 13.48 1.40
N GLU A 146 6.18 14.70 1.02
CA GLU A 146 6.74 15.95 1.57
C GLU A 146 6.55 16.01 3.09
N CYS A 147 5.32 15.75 3.57
CA CYS A 147 5.02 15.74 5.00
C CYS A 147 5.83 14.65 5.73
N PHE A 148 6.00 13.48 5.13
CA PHE A 148 6.75 12.37 5.72
C PHE A 148 8.24 12.66 5.88
N LYS A 149 8.84 13.32 4.87
CA LYS A 149 10.27 13.69 4.86
C LYS A 149 10.55 15.01 5.58
N SER A 150 9.54 15.72 6.06
CA SER A 150 9.70 17.01 6.73
C SER A 150 10.27 16.88 8.14
N ASP A 151 11.36 17.62 8.42
CA ASP A 151 11.98 17.70 9.75
C ASP A 151 11.03 18.26 10.83
N GLU A 152 10.13 19.16 10.45
CA GLU A 152 9.12 19.73 11.34
C GLU A 152 8.17 18.65 11.87
N LEU A 153 7.89 17.63 11.06
CA LEU A 153 7.01 16.51 11.37
C LEU A 153 7.77 15.25 11.82
N SER A 154 9.06 15.39 12.17
CA SER A 154 9.83 14.31 12.78
C SER A 154 9.12 13.75 14.01
N GLY A 155 8.98 12.41 14.09
CA GLY A 155 8.21 11.70 15.13
C GLY A 155 6.73 11.50 14.82
N PHE A 156 6.14 12.32 13.95
CA PHE A 156 4.68 12.38 13.79
C PHE A 156 4.10 11.14 13.12
N PHE A 157 4.80 10.61 12.11
CA PHE A 157 4.38 9.45 11.32
C PHE A 157 5.08 8.15 11.72
N ASP A 158 5.72 8.13 12.90
CA ASP A 158 6.54 6.99 13.34
C ASP A 158 5.69 5.83 13.89
N GLN A 159 4.71 5.37 13.09
CA GLN A 159 3.87 4.23 13.40
C GLN A 159 3.87 3.26 12.23
N ILE A 160 3.93 1.95 12.51
CA ILE A 160 4.03 0.91 11.46
C ILE A 160 2.91 1.03 10.42
N ILE A 161 1.68 1.32 10.88
CA ILE A 161 0.53 1.48 10.00
C ILE A 161 0.62 2.75 9.14
N SER A 162 1.23 3.83 9.65
CA SER A 162 1.49 5.04 8.88
C SER A 162 2.38 4.73 7.68
N TYR A 163 3.49 4.03 7.91
CA TYR A 163 4.38 3.59 6.82
C TYR A 163 3.64 2.74 5.78
N GLN A 164 2.81 1.81 6.23
CA GLN A 164 2.02 0.98 5.32
C GLN A 164 1.06 1.81 4.45
N ILE A 165 0.32 2.77 5.04
CA ILE A 165 -0.63 3.61 4.29
C ILE A 165 0.10 4.50 3.28
N LEU A 166 1.23 5.10 3.67
CA LEU A 166 2.04 5.94 2.78
C LEU A 166 2.57 5.12 1.60
N LEU A 167 3.21 3.99 1.86
CA LEU A 167 3.81 3.18 0.81
C LEU A 167 2.77 2.56 -0.13
N ASP A 168 1.58 2.22 0.37
CA ASP A 168 0.48 1.75 -0.48
C ASP A 168 -0.06 2.87 -1.39
N LEU A 169 -0.21 4.10 -0.86
CA LEU A 169 -0.57 5.28 -1.67
C LEU A 169 0.46 5.55 -2.78
N LEU A 170 1.76 5.47 -2.46
CA LEU A 170 2.82 5.61 -3.47
C LEU A 170 2.76 4.48 -4.51
N TYR A 171 2.42 3.26 -4.09
CA TYR A 171 2.31 2.10 -4.97
C TYR A 171 1.14 2.25 -5.96
N GLU A 172 -0.03 2.70 -5.49
CA GLU A 172 -1.20 3.01 -6.34
C GLU A 172 -0.87 4.07 -7.41
N ASN A 173 0.02 5.02 -7.08
CA ASN A 173 0.49 6.07 -7.98
C ASN A 173 1.78 5.72 -8.75
N GLN A 174 2.24 4.46 -8.70
CA GLN A 174 3.43 3.97 -9.43
C GLN A 174 4.75 4.69 -9.06
N MET A 175 4.81 5.30 -7.89
CA MET A 175 6.00 5.98 -7.34
C MET A 175 6.94 4.97 -6.67
N TYR A 176 7.39 3.99 -7.46
CA TYR A 176 8.11 2.83 -6.93
C TYR A 176 9.50 3.16 -6.41
N GLN A 177 10.18 4.14 -6.99
CA GLN A 177 11.52 4.55 -6.53
C GLN A 177 11.42 5.23 -5.16
N GLU A 178 10.42 6.08 -4.98
CA GLU A 178 10.14 6.78 -3.75
C GLU A 178 9.75 5.82 -2.62
N ILE A 179 9.12 4.67 -2.95
CA ILE A 179 8.89 3.58 -1.98
C ILE A 179 10.21 3.02 -1.46
N LEU A 180 11.20 2.80 -2.33
CA LEU A 180 12.51 2.26 -1.92
C LEU A 180 13.25 3.26 -1.04
N ASP A 181 13.26 4.55 -1.42
CA ASP A 181 13.85 5.62 -0.61
C ASP A 181 13.20 5.71 0.78
N CYS A 182 11.86 5.60 0.84
CA CYS A 182 11.14 5.61 2.09
C CYS A 182 11.42 4.35 2.92
N ALA A 183 11.56 3.18 2.29
CA ALA A 183 11.89 1.94 2.98
C ALA A 183 13.28 2.01 3.62
N ASP A 184 14.27 2.59 2.94
CA ASP A 184 15.61 2.82 3.48
C ASP A 184 15.58 3.82 4.64
N PHE A 185 14.84 4.93 4.50
CA PHE A 185 14.64 5.88 5.59
C PHE A 185 14.00 5.26 6.84
N ILE A 186 13.00 4.38 6.65
CA ILE A 186 12.34 3.66 7.75
C ILE A 186 13.31 2.66 8.41
N LYS A 187 14.11 1.96 7.60
CA LYS A 187 15.13 1.01 8.07
C LYS A 187 16.18 1.70 8.93
N ASP A 188 16.63 2.89 8.55
CA ASP A 188 17.66 3.65 9.26
C ASP A 188 17.16 4.20 10.60
N LYS A 189 15.87 4.57 10.69
CA LYS A 189 15.26 5.04 11.94
C LYS A 189 15.17 4.00 13.06
N GLN A 190 15.19 2.70 12.74
CA GLN A 190 15.14 1.58 13.70
C GLN A 190 14.12 1.76 14.85
N MET A 191 12.87 2.03 14.51
CA MET A 191 11.83 2.25 15.53
C MET A 191 11.61 0.98 16.39
N GLU A 192 11.70 1.14 17.72
CA GLU A 192 11.27 0.16 18.73
C GLU A 192 11.82 -1.27 18.57
N GLY A 193 13.07 -1.41 18.11
CA GLY A 193 13.72 -2.73 17.95
C GLY A 193 13.20 -3.57 16.78
N MET A 194 12.34 -3.02 15.93
CA MET A 194 11.84 -3.65 14.71
C MET A 194 12.48 -2.99 13.47
N LYS A 195 13.63 -3.52 13.04
CA LYS A 195 14.38 -2.99 11.87
C LYS A 195 13.65 -3.19 10.53
N TYR A 196 12.79 -4.22 10.43
CA TYR A 196 12.09 -4.56 9.17
C TYR A 196 10.59 -4.81 9.41
N PRO A 197 9.76 -3.75 9.39
CA PRO A 197 8.31 -3.94 9.47
C PRO A 197 7.78 -4.78 8.31
N ARG A 198 7.01 -5.82 8.64
CA ARG A 198 6.43 -6.81 7.72
C ARG A 198 5.85 -6.20 6.43
N ASN A 199 4.96 -5.23 6.57
CA ASN A 199 4.24 -4.67 5.42
C ASN A 199 5.12 -3.74 4.57
N VAL A 200 6.09 -3.06 5.19
CA VAL A 200 7.07 -2.23 4.47
C VAL A 200 7.94 -3.09 3.56
N VAL A 201 8.44 -4.22 4.07
CA VAL A 201 9.24 -5.17 3.28
C VAL A 201 8.43 -5.72 2.10
N VAL A 202 7.15 -6.05 2.30
CA VAL A 202 6.30 -6.55 1.21
C VAL A 202 6.11 -5.50 0.13
N LEU A 203 5.87 -4.24 0.50
CA LEU A 203 5.71 -3.11 -0.44
C LEU A 203 7.01 -2.80 -1.18
N ALA A 204 8.16 -2.81 -0.50
CA ALA A 204 9.46 -2.61 -1.13
C ALA A 204 9.77 -3.72 -2.16
N MET A 205 9.52 -4.99 -1.81
CA MET A 205 9.70 -6.11 -2.75
C MET A 205 8.72 -6.04 -3.94
N ALA A 206 7.47 -5.62 -3.70
CA ALA A 206 6.49 -5.42 -4.75
C ALA A 206 6.89 -4.27 -5.71
N ALA A 207 7.39 -3.16 -5.16
CA ALA A 207 7.91 -2.04 -5.93
C ALA A 207 9.11 -2.48 -6.79
N CYS A 208 10.04 -3.26 -6.22
CA CYS A 208 11.16 -3.82 -6.99
C CYS A 208 10.66 -4.67 -8.16
N TYR A 209 9.69 -5.55 -7.89
CA TYR A 209 9.08 -6.43 -8.89
C TYR A 209 8.40 -5.65 -10.03
N LYS A 210 7.74 -4.53 -9.72
CA LYS A 210 7.14 -3.65 -10.74
C LYS A 210 8.15 -2.83 -11.53
N LEU A 211 9.25 -2.38 -10.90
CA LEU A 211 10.36 -1.72 -11.61
C LEU A 211 11.06 -2.67 -12.58
N ASN A 212 11.21 -3.95 -12.21
CA ASN A 212 11.83 -5.01 -13.01
C ASN A 212 13.13 -4.57 -13.72
N SER A 213 14.02 -3.91 -12.97
CA SER A 213 15.36 -3.50 -13.43
C SER A 213 16.43 -4.35 -12.75
N LYS A 214 17.67 -4.30 -13.28
CA LYS A 214 18.80 -4.97 -12.64
C LYS A 214 19.09 -4.38 -11.25
N GLU A 215 18.99 -3.07 -11.13
CA GLU A 215 19.16 -2.34 -9.87
C GLU A 215 18.10 -2.76 -8.84
N SER A 216 16.84 -2.91 -9.25
CA SER A 216 15.79 -3.35 -8.33
C SER A 216 15.93 -4.83 -7.94
N LEU A 217 16.51 -5.68 -8.79
CA LEU A 217 16.90 -7.05 -8.43
C LEU A 217 18.01 -7.06 -7.37
N GLU A 218 19.07 -6.27 -7.58
CA GLU A 218 20.18 -6.16 -6.63
C GLU A 218 19.69 -5.67 -5.27
N TYR A 219 18.84 -4.64 -5.25
CA TYR A 219 18.20 -4.15 -4.03
C TYR A 219 17.37 -5.26 -3.35
N ALA A 220 16.52 -5.96 -4.11
CA ALA A 220 15.68 -7.03 -3.57
C ALA A 220 16.50 -8.19 -2.99
N LEU A 221 17.59 -8.59 -3.64
CA LEU A 221 18.48 -9.64 -3.15
C LEU A 221 19.25 -9.21 -1.89
N LYS A 222 19.72 -7.97 -1.85
CA LYS A 222 20.37 -7.40 -0.65
C LYS A 222 19.40 -7.35 0.53
N LEU A 223 18.18 -6.85 0.31
CA LEU A 223 17.13 -6.84 1.33
C LEU A 223 16.78 -8.26 1.80
N TRP A 224 16.77 -9.23 0.89
CA TRP A 224 16.54 -10.64 1.22
C TRP A 224 17.66 -11.24 2.09
N GLN A 225 18.91 -10.93 1.79
CA GLN A 225 20.07 -11.34 2.60
C GLN A 225 20.03 -10.71 3.99
N ASP A 226 19.80 -9.39 4.08
CA ASP A 226 19.66 -8.67 5.35
C ASP A 226 18.59 -9.33 6.26
N LEU A 227 17.46 -9.76 5.69
CA LEU A 227 16.39 -10.43 6.43
C LEU A 227 16.81 -11.82 6.93
N LYS A 228 17.55 -12.58 6.10
CA LYS A 228 18.12 -13.88 6.49
C LYS A 228 19.11 -13.74 7.64
N ASP A 229 19.98 -12.75 7.60
CA ASP A 229 21.03 -12.52 8.61
C ASP A 229 20.47 -12.20 10.00
N ILE A 230 19.31 -11.53 10.05
CA ILE A 230 18.61 -11.21 11.30
C ILE A 230 17.77 -12.39 11.79
N GLY A 231 17.68 -13.48 11.01
CA GLY A 231 16.85 -14.63 11.32
C GLY A 231 15.35 -14.38 11.11
N HIS A 232 14.98 -13.33 10.37
CA HIS A 232 13.59 -13.10 10.01
C HIS A 232 13.16 -14.05 8.90
N PHE A 233 12.14 -14.86 9.17
CA PHE A 233 11.54 -15.69 8.13
C PHE A 233 10.74 -14.82 7.16
N PRO A 234 11.13 -14.79 5.87
CA PRO A 234 10.49 -13.94 4.90
C PRO A 234 9.05 -14.38 4.64
N MET A 235 8.18 -13.39 4.54
CA MET A 235 6.75 -13.60 4.33
C MET A 235 6.49 -14.14 2.94
N ARG A 236 5.44 -14.96 2.79
CA ARG A 236 5.03 -15.52 1.49
C ARG A 236 5.06 -14.51 0.34
N ARG A 237 4.40 -13.35 0.50
CA ARG A 237 4.32 -12.30 -0.54
C ARG A 237 5.69 -11.71 -0.88
N ALA A 238 6.49 -11.36 0.13
CA ALA A 238 7.85 -10.84 -0.08
C ALA A 238 8.74 -11.86 -0.81
N CYS A 239 8.66 -13.13 -0.41
CA CYS A 239 9.36 -14.24 -1.06
C CYS A 239 8.94 -14.40 -2.53
N THR A 240 7.64 -14.35 -2.82
CA THR A 240 7.17 -14.52 -4.21
C THR A 240 7.48 -13.31 -5.09
N PHE A 241 7.50 -12.09 -4.56
CA PHE A 241 7.95 -10.92 -5.33
C PHE A 241 9.45 -10.96 -5.60
N CYS A 242 10.26 -11.31 -4.61
CA CYS A 242 11.72 -11.43 -4.75
C CYS A 242 12.09 -12.55 -5.75
N ALA A 243 11.43 -13.71 -5.66
CA ALA A 243 11.60 -14.77 -6.65
C ALA A 243 11.06 -14.37 -8.04
N GLY A 244 9.95 -13.63 -8.09
CA GLY A 244 9.33 -13.17 -9.34
C GLY A 244 10.24 -12.23 -10.12
N ILE A 245 10.90 -11.28 -9.45
CA ILE A 245 11.85 -10.38 -10.11
C ILE A 245 13.09 -11.14 -10.59
N ALA A 246 13.63 -12.05 -9.77
CA ALA A 246 14.77 -12.87 -10.17
C ALA A 246 14.43 -13.73 -11.40
N TYR A 247 13.22 -14.29 -11.45
CA TYR A 247 12.69 -15.02 -12.58
C TYR A 247 12.54 -14.15 -13.83
N ASN A 248 11.93 -12.96 -13.71
CA ASN A 248 11.74 -12.02 -14.83
C ASN A 248 13.07 -11.49 -15.40
N GLN A 249 14.11 -11.38 -14.57
CA GLN A 249 15.47 -11.00 -14.99
C GLN A 249 16.30 -12.18 -15.57
N GLY A 250 15.68 -13.34 -15.78
CA GLY A 250 16.34 -14.50 -16.39
C GLY A 250 17.23 -15.30 -15.43
N ASN A 251 17.05 -15.16 -14.12
CA ASN A 251 17.78 -15.91 -13.09
C ASN A 251 16.88 -16.92 -12.34
N PRO A 252 16.31 -17.93 -13.02
CA PRO A 252 15.38 -18.88 -12.41
C PRO A 252 16.02 -19.75 -11.32
N GLY A 253 17.35 -19.95 -11.36
CA GLY A 253 18.07 -20.68 -10.30
C GLY A 253 18.01 -19.97 -8.94
N ILE A 254 18.21 -18.64 -8.94
CA ILE A 254 18.10 -17.81 -7.73
C ILE A 254 16.66 -17.80 -7.23
N ALA A 255 15.69 -17.68 -8.15
CA ALA A 255 14.28 -17.74 -7.81
C ALA A 255 13.90 -19.05 -7.10
N LEU A 256 14.43 -20.20 -7.55
CA LEU A 256 14.21 -21.50 -6.92
C LEU A 256 14.78 -21.59 -5.50
N GLU A 257 15.96 -21.03 -5.25
CA GLU A 257 16.56 -20.99 -3.91
C GLU A 257 15.68 -20.19 -2.94
N ILE A 258 15.24 -19.00 -3.38
CA ILE A 258 14.33 -18.13 -2.64
C ILE A 258 13.03 -18.87 -2.33
N LEU A 259 12.41 -19.50 -3.34
CA LEU A 259 11.14 -20.23 -3.18
C LEU A 259 11.26 -21.43 -2.25
N THR A 260 12.38 -22.15 -2.30
CA THR A 260 12.62 -23.31 -1.42
C THR A 260 12.75 -22.89 0.04
N SER A 261 13.16 -21.64 0.30
CA SER A 261 13.21 -21.05 1.64
C SER A 261 11.83 -20.68 2.20
N ALA A 262 10.75 -20.74 1.39
CA ALA A 262 9.40 -20.42 1.84
C ALA A 262 8.86 -21.46 2.85
N LYS A 263 8.23 -20.98 3.93
CA LYS A 263 7.69 -21.81 5.02
C LYS A 263 6.69 -22.88 4.56
N ASN A 264 5.89 -22.59 3.54
CA ASN A 264 4.93 -23.54 2.98
C ASN A 264 5.00 -23.51 1.45
N GLN A 265 5.36 -24.66 0.89
CA GLN A 265 5.56 -24.87 -0.55
C GLN A 265 4.23 -25.09 -1.30
N ASN A 266 3.14 -25.34 -0.58
CA ASN A 266 1.82 -25.63 -1.16
C ASN A 266 0.99 -24.36 -1.44
N TYR A 267 1.51 -23.17 -1.12
CA TYR A 267 0.84 -21.94 -1.51
C TYR A 267 0.79 -21.80 -3.03
N THR A 268 -0.39 -21.48 -3.57
CA THR A 268 -0.64 -21.38 -5.02
C THR A 268 0.42 -20.54 -5.75
N THR A 269 0.74 -19.34 -5.25
CA THR A 269 1.74 -18.46 -5.89
C THR A 269 3.17 -19.01 -5.82
N VAL A 270 3.53 -19.68 -4.73
CA VAL A 270 4.85 -20.34 -4.57
C VAL A 270 4.96 -21.52 -5.52
N ARG A 271 3.90 -22.35 -5.59
CA ARG A 271 3.83 -23.52 -6.45
C ARG A 271 3.90 -23.16 -7.93
N ASN A 272 3.10 -22.19 -8.37
CA ASN A 272 3.10 -21.73 -9.77
C ASN A 272 4.48 -21.20 -10.17
N LEU A 273 5.04 -20.28 -9.38
CA LEU A 273 6.34 -19.71 -9.70
C LEU A 273 7.46 -20.77 -9.66
N LYS A 274 7.38 -21.75 -8.76
CA LYS A 274 8.35 -22.86 -8.69
C LYS A 274 8.29 -23.74 -9.93
N VAL A 275 7.09 -24.11 -10.38
CA VAL A 275 6.89 -24.88 -11.60
C VAL A 275 7.40 -24.11 -12.83
N ALA A 276 7.08 -22.81 -12.94
CA ALA A 276 7.59 -21.96 -13.99
C ALA A 276 9.13 -21.89 -13.99
N CYS A 277 9.76 -21.74 -12.82
CA CYS A 277 11.23 -21.71 -12.71
C CYS A 277 11.86 -23.06 -13.09
N LEU A 278 11.27 -24.19 -12.67
CA LEU A 278 11.76 -25.52 -13.03
C LEU A 278 11.69 -25.76 -14.54
N ALA A 279 10.60 -25.35 -15.18
CA ALA A 279 10.44 -25.40 -16.63
C ALA A 279 11.51 -24.57 -17.34
N SER A 280 11.75 -23.33 -16.89
CA SER A 280 12.77 -22.45 -17.50
C SER A 280 14.21 -22.95 -17.32
N VAL A 281 14.50 -23.78 -16.31
CA VAL A 281 15.82 -24.43 -16.13
C VAL A 281 15.91 -25.77 -16.89
N GLY A 282 14.82 -26.20 -17.55
CA GLY A 282 14.75 -27.47 -18.27
C GLY A 282 14.58 -28.70 -17.35
N ARG A 283 14.22 -28.49 -16.08
CA ARG A 283 14.00 -29.56 -15.09
C ARG A 283 12.53 -30.00 -15.03
N VAL A 284 12.00 -30.40 -16.18
CA VAL A 284 10.59 -30.79 -16.35
C VAL A 284 10.23 -32.02 -15.48
N GLU A 285 11.19 -32.93 -15.30
CA GLU A 285 11.07 -34.12 -14.45
C GLU A 285 10.74 -33.78 -12.99
N ASN A 286 11.14 -32.59 -12.53
CA ASN A 286 10.85 -32.08 -11.19
C ASN A 286 9.56 -31.26 -11.14
N ALA A 287 9.11 -30.70 -12.26
CA ALA A 287 7.87 -29.93 -12.36
C ALA A 287 6.63 -30.84 -12.37
N ILE A 288 6.68 -31.94 -13.11
CA ILE A 288 5.57 -32.89 -13.29
C ILE A 288 5.06 -33.47 -11.94
N PRO A 289 5.90 -33.94 -11.01
CA PRO A 289 5.45 -34.43 -9.71
C PRO A 289 4.69 -33.38 -8.88
N ILE A 290 5.11 -32.11 -8.97
CA ILE A 290 4.44 -31.00 -8.26
C ILE A 290 3.04 -30.77 -8.86
N MET A 291 2.89 -30.91 -10.18
CA MET A 291 1.58 -30.81 -10.82
C MET A 291 0.68 -31.99 -10.46
N LYS A 292 1.23 -33.21 -10.43
CA LYS A 292 0.50 -34.42 -10.01
C LYS A 292 0.02 -34.34 -8.57
N SER A 293 0.81 -33.76 -7.66
CA SER A 293 0.46 -33.71 -6.23
C SER A 293 -0.87 -32.97 -6.00
N VAL A 294 -1.18 -31.96 -6.83
CA VAL A 294 -2.44 -31.21 -6.78
C VAL A 294 -3.65 -32.08 -7.09
N LEU A 295 -3.50 -33.05 -8.00
CA LEU A 295 -4.57 -33.99 -8.37
C LEU A 295 -4.82 -35.06 -7.29
N SER A 296 -3.83 -35.33 -6.43
CA SER A 296 -3.92 -36.31 -5.35
C SER A 296 -4.35 -35.72 -4.00
N GLU A 297 -4.26 -34.40 -3.83
CA GLU A 297 -4.63 -33.71 -2.59
C GLU A 297 -6.17 -33.53 -2.51
N ASP A 298 -6.87 -34.59 -2.09
CA ASP A 298 -8.32 -34.53 -1.84
C ASP A 298 -8.58 -33.87 -0.48
N THR A 299 -8.50 -32.54 -0.43
CA THR A 299 -8.59 -31.79 0.83
C THR A 299 -10.00 -31.19 1.01
N PRO A 300 -10.86 -31.79 1.85
CA PRO A 300 -12.19 -31.24 2.11
C PRO A 300 -12.08 -29.87 2.80
N GLY A 301 -12.70 -28.83 2.21
CA GLY A 301 -12.88 -27.51 2.82
C GLY A 301 -11.76 -26.48 2.60
N THR A 302 -10.70 -26.78 1.85
CA THR A 302 -9.65 -25.80 1.51
C THR A 302 -9.89 -25.20 0.13
N GLN A 303 -9.47 -23.95 -0.12
CA GLN A 303 -9.48 -23.38 -1.47
C GLN A 303 -8.79 -24.34 -2.44
N LYS A 304 -9.42 -24.59 -3.60
CA LYS A 304 -8.86 -25.45 -4.63
C LYS A 304 -7.45 -24.98 -4.99
N HIS A 305 -6.53 -25.93 -5.03
CA HIS A 305 -5.19 -25.71 -5.51
C HIS A 305 -5.22 -25.48 -7.03
N THR A 306 -4.66 -24.38 -7.51
CA THR A 306 -4.77 -24.02 -8.93
C THR A 306 -3.43 -23.73 -9.58
N PHE A 307 -3.39 -23.84 -10.90
CA PHE A 307 -2.31 -23.37 -11.74
C PHE A 307 -2.78 -22.25 -12.65
N ASN A 308 -1.91 -21.27 -12.88
CA ASN A 308 -2.11 -20.23 -13.88
C ASN A 308 -1.83 -20.80 -15.27
N LYS A 309 -2.61 -20.36 -16.25
CA LYS A 309 -2.47 -20.80 -17.64
C LYS A 309 -1.07 -20.51 -18.22
N ASP A 310 -0.53 -19.33 -17.96
CA ASP A 310 0.81 -18.92 -18.39
C ASP A 310 1.93 -19.82 -17.84
N THR A 311 1.74 -20.39 -16.66
CA THR A 311 2.67 -21.33 -16.06
C THR A 311 2.64 -22.67 -16.79
N LEU A 312 1.46 -23.13 -17.19
CA LEU A 312 1.30 -24.39 -17.94
C LEU A 312 1.85 -24.27 -19.36
N GLU A 313 1.61 -23.16 -20.04
CA GLU A 313 2.16 -22.86 -21.37
C GLU A 313 3.70 -22.95 -21.35
N LYS A 314 4.35 -22.39 -20.32
CA LYS A 314 5.81 -22.48 -20.15
C LYS A 314 6.32 -23.89 -19.90
N VAL A 315 5.56 -24.71 -19.17
CA VAL A 315 5.91 -26.13 -18.99
C VAL A 315 5.77 -26.87 -20.32
N GLN A 316 4.71 -26.59 -21.08
CA GLN A 316 4.50 -27.17 -22.41
C GLN A 316 5.64 -26.82 -23.38
N GLU A 317 6.08 -25.56 -23.40
CA GLU A 317 7.25 -25.11 -24.16
C GLU A 317 8.52 -25.86 -23.74
N ALA A 318 8.77 -26.00 -22.44
CA ALA A 318 9.93 -26.73 -21.92
C ALA A 318 9.89 -28.23 -22.25
N VAL A 319 8.72 -28.86 -22.18
CA VAL A 319 8.49 -30.27 -22.56
C VAL A 319 8.77 -30.48 -24.04
N THR A 320 8.31 -29.55 -24.89
CA THR A 320 8.52 -29.60 -26.34
C THR A 320 10.00 -29.41 -26.68
N ALA A 321 10.69 -28.51 -25.97
CA ALA A 321 12.12 -28.27 -26.16
C ALA A 321 13.01 -29.45 -25.73
N LEU A 322 12.55 -30.27 -24.76
CA LEU A 322 13.28 -31.46 -24.28
C LEU A 322 13.19 -32.65 -25.26
N ASP A 323 12.23 -32.61 -26.20
CA ASP A 323 11.97 -33.64 -27.23
C ASP A 323 11.90 -35.08 -26.68
N ASN A 324 11.36 -35.24 -25.47
CA ASN A 324 11.16 -36.54 -24.84
C ASN A 324 9.68 -36.94 -24.89
N PRO A 325 9.33 -38.03 -25.61
CA PRO A 325 7.94 -38.44 -25.80
C PRO A 325 7.25 -38.88 -24.49
N GLU A 326 8.00 -39.40 -23.52
CA GLU A 326 7.43 -39.87 -22.25
C GLU A 326 6.88 -38.70 -21.43
N TYR A 327 7.67 -37.63 -21.27
CA TYR A 327 7.26 -36.43 -20.56
C TYR A 327 6.17 -35.67 -21.30
N ALA A 328 6.15 -35.70 -22.63
CA ALA A 328 5.09 -35.10 -23.43
C ALA A 328 3.73 -35.79 -23.23
N VAL A 329 3.69 -37.12 -23.26
CA VAL A 329 2.47 -37.88 -23.00
C VAL A 329 2.00 -37.66 -21.57
N GLU A 330 2.94 -37.66 -20.61
CA GLU A 330 2.63 -37.47 -19.21
C GLU A 330 2.06 -36.07 -18.92
N PHE A 331 2.69 -35.01 -19.45
CA PHE A 331 2.21 -33.64 -19.29
C PHE A 331 0.80 -33.46 -19.86
N ASN A 332 0.56 -33.92 -21.10
CA ASN A 332 -0.76 -33.84 -21.75
C ASN A 332 -1.85 -34.54 -20.92
N ARG A 333 -1.53 -35.70 -20.33
CA ARG A 333 -2.47 -36.41 -19.44
C ARG A 333 -2.80 -35.58 -18.19
N ILE A 334 -1.80 -34.98 -17.57
CA ILE A 334 -1.96 -34.17 -16.35
C ILE A 334 -2.75 -32.90 -16.65
N GLU A 335 -2.41 -32.20 -17.73
CA GLU A 335 -3.10 -30.99 -18.17
C GLU A 335 -4.59 -31.24 -18.41
N GLN A 336 -4.95 -32.32 -19.12
CA GLN A 336 -6.34 -32.70 -19.32
C GLN A 336 -7.07 -33.00 -17.99
N LEU A 337 -6.40 -33.61 -17.02
CA LEU A 337 -6.98 -33.86 -15.70
C LEU A 337 -7.18 -32.57 -14.90
N LEU A 338 -6.18 -31.67 -14.90
CA LEU A 338 -6.26 -30.36 -14.27
C LEU A 338 -7.41 -29.52 -14.88
N GLN A 339 -7.58 -29.56 -16.20
CA GLN A 339 -8.67 -28.88 -16.90
C GLN A 339 -10.03 -29.47 -16.49
N LYS A 340 -10.17 -30.81 -16.51
CA LYS A 340 -11.44 -31.49 -16.15
C LYS A 340 -11.88 -31.23 -14.71
N GLN A 341 -10.93 -31.13 -13.77
CA GLN A 341 -11.22 -30.89 -12.35
C GLN A 341 -11.33 -29.40 -11.98
N GLY A 342 -11.08 -28.50 -12.94
CA GLY A 342 -11.15 -27.05 -12.75
C GLY A 342 -10.01 -26.50 -11.88
N HIS A 343 -8.80 -27.04 -12.04
CA HIS A 343 -7.58 -26.57 -11.37
C HIS A 343 -6.83 -25.50 -12.18
N ILE A 344 -7.33 -25.10 -13.35
CA ILE A 344 -6.70 -24.10 -14.22
C ILE A 344 -7.44 -22.77 -14.08
N VAL A 345 -6.67 -21.69 -13.92
CA VAL A 345 -7.19 -20.33 -13.80
C VAL A 345 -6.63 -19.49 -14.95
N GLU A 346 -7.51 -18.74 -15.63
CA GLU A 346 -7.15 -17.88 -16.77
C GLU A 346 -6.33 -16.64 -16.36
N GLN A 347 -6.31 -16.31 -15.07
CA GLN A 347 -5.52 -15.21 -14.52
C GLN A 347 -4.01 -15.47 -14.71
N THR A 348 -3.26 -14.46 -15.12
CA THR A 348 -1.80 -14.56 -15.25
C THR A 348 -1.11 -14.63 -13.88
N MET A 349 0.11 -15.14 -13.86
CA MET A 349 0.94 -15.18 -12.66
C MET A 349 1.22 -13.77 -12.12
N ASP A 350 1.48 -12.79 -12.99
CA ASP A 350 1.70 -11.39 -12.59
C ASP A 350 0.47 -10.82 -11.86
N GLU A 351 -0.71 -11.02 -12.45
CA GLU A 351 -1.96 -10.56 -11.87
C GLU A 351 -2.22 -11.24 -10.52
N GLN A 352 -1.92 -12.54 -10.38
CA GLN A 352 -2.11 -13.26 -9.11
C GLN A 352 -1.14 -12.80 -8.02
N LEU A 353 0.12 -12.54 -8.38
CA LEU A 353 1.12 -11.99 -7.47
C LEU A 353 0.72 -10.60 -6.97
N CYS A 354 0.15 -9.78 -7.86
CA CYS A 354 -0.29 -8.42 -7.59
C CYS A 354 -1.74 -8.30 -7.11
N GLN A 355 -2.41 -9.42 -6.78
CA GLN A 355 -3.73 -9.38 -6.16
C GLN A 355 -3.68 -8.68 -4.80
N GLU A 356 -4.67 -7.84 -4.58
CA GLU A 356 -4.93 -7.11 -3.34
C GLU A 356 -4.84 -8.04 -2.12
N ILE A 357 -4.07 -7.61 -1.13
CA ILE A 357 -3.89 -8.29 0.15
C ILE A 357 -5.09 -7.92 1.03
N GLN A 358 -6.01 -8.87 1.10
CA GLN A 358 -7.14 -8.82 2.01
C GLN A 358 -6.70 -9.13 3.46
N PRO A 359 -7.43 -8.64 4.47
CA PRO A 359 -7.18 -9.04 5.84
C PRO A 359 -7.38 -10.56 5.96
N PRO A 360 -6.63 -11.26 6.83
CA PRO A 360 -6.89 -12.67 7.07
C PRO A 360 -8.36 -12.83 7.44
N ALA A 361 -9.06 -13.75 6.77
CA ALA A 361 -10.45 -14.06 7.09
C ALA A 361 -10.54 -14.28 8.59
N VAL A 362 -11.30 -13.42 9.27
CA VAL A 362 -11.51 -13.55 10.70
C VAL A 362 -12.12 -14.93 10.87
N ILE A 363 -11.39 -15.85 11.50
CA ILE A 363 -11.98 -17.06 12.04
C ILE A 363 -12.95 -16.55 13.10
N SER A 364 -14.20 -16.38 12.69
CA SER A 364 -15.31 -15.95 13.50
C SER A 364 -15.60 -17.09 14.47
N GLU A 365 -14.85 -17.15 15.56
CA GLU A 365 -15.27 -17.72 16.83
C GLU A 365 -14.18 -17.50 17.90
N ARG A 366 -14.56 -16.80 18.98
CA ARG A 366 -13.91 -16.76 20.31
C ARG A 366 -12.70 -15.84 20.58
N ARG A 367 -12.39 -14.82 19.77
CA ARG A 367 -11.34 -13.82 20.14
C ARG A 367 -11.72 -12.34 20.08
N GLN A 368 -12.99 -11.99 19.88
CA GLN A 368 -13.44 -10.58 19.89
C GLN A 368 -13.65 -9.96 21.28
N ASN A 369 -13.50 -10.70 22.39
CA ASN A 369 -13.72 -10.18 23.75
C ASN A 369 -12.44 -9.82 24.54
N LYS A 370 -11.30 -9.50 23.89
CA LYS A 370 -10.07 -9.10 24.61
C LYS A 370 -9.53 -7.70 24.35
N PHE A 371 -10.21 -6.88 23.56
CA PHE A 371 -9.91 -5.44 23.43
C PHE A 371 -11.16 -4.59 23.66
N GLN A 372 -11.78 -4.75 24.83
CA GLN A 372 -12.49 -3.64 25.47
C GLN A 372 -11.58 -3.13 26.59
N PRO A 373 -11.33 -1.81 26.69
CA PRO A 373 -10.77 -1.24 27.90
C PRO A 373 -11.74 -1.58 29.03
N ARG A 374 -11.31 -2.44 29.98
CA ARG A 374 -12.07 -2.70 31.21
C ARG A 374 -12.11 -1.41 32.02
N PHE A 375 -13.09 -0.56 31.74
CA PHE A 375 -13.66 0.29 32.77
C PHE A 375 -14.30 -0.65 33.79
N ARG A 376 -13.59 -0.94 34.88
CA ARG A 376 -14.16 -1.51 36.10
C ARG A 376 -15.27 -0.57 36.55
N GLN A 377 -16.52 -0.91 36.27
CA GLN A 377 -17.64 -0.34 37.02
C GLN A 377 -17.60 -0.93 38.44
N PRO A 378 -17.51 -0.12 39.49
CA PRO A 378 -17.81 -0.59 40.84
C PRO A 378 -19.31 -0.88 40.94
N GLN A 379 -19.65 -2.04 41.51
CA GLN A 379 -21.02 -2.45 41.79
C GLN A 379 -21.76 -1.41 42.63
N ASN A 380 -23.01 -1.17 42.25
CA ASN A 380 -24.01 -0.40 42.98
C ASN A 380 -24.14 -0.89 44.44
N THR A 381 -23.62 -0.10 45.38
CA THR A 381 -24.18 -0.02 46.74
C THR A 381 -24.97 1.26 46.84
N GLN A 382 -26.28 1.12 47.02
CA GLN A 382 -27.23 2.20 47.31
C GLN A 382 -26.73 3.06 48.47
N ARG A 383 -26.43 4.34 48.21
CA ARG A 383 -26.46 5.39 49.23
C ARG A 383 -27.03 6.67 48.65
N THR A 384 -28.02 7.15 49.37
CA THR A 384 -28.84 8.34 49.18
C THR A 384 -28.06 9.65 49.41
N TYR A 385 -28.56 10.71 48.78
CA TYR A 385 -28.29 12.15 48.99
C TYR A 385 -26.93 12.74 48.56
N THR A 386 -26.92 13.59 47.52
CA THR A 386 -27.03 15.07 47.65
C THR A 386 -26.93 15.77 46.27
N LYS A 387 -27.68 16.87 46.12
CA LYS A 387 -27.64 17.82 44.99
C LYS A 387 -26.27 18.51 44.86
N LYS A 388 -25.98 19.03 43.64
CA LYS A 388 -24.94 20.01 43.19
C LYS A 388 -23.68 19.32 42.59
N LYS A 389 -23.12 19.69 41.43
CA LYS A 389 -23.13 20.89 40.56
C LYS A 389 -23.05 20.45 39.08
N SER A 390 -23.79 21.11 38.20
CA SER A 390 -23.49 21.09 36.76
C SER A 390 -22.09 21.69 36.56
N PHE A 391 -21.17 20.93 35.97
CA PHE A 391 -19.94 21.51 35.42
C PHE A 391 -20.33 22.31 34.19
N THR A 392 -20.45 23.62 34.39
CA THR A 392 -20.53 24.62 33.33
C THR A 392 -19.30 24.50 32.44
N TYR A 393 -19.53 24.45 31.14
CA TYR A 393 -18.53 24.71 30.10
C TYR A 393 -17.67 25.90 30.56
N GLN A 394 -16.36 25.70 30.75
CA GLN A 394 -15.44 26.82 30.85
C GLN A 394 -15.40 27.46 29.47
N GLN A 395 -16.17 28.56 29.37
CA GLN A 395 -16.36 29.40 28.20
C GLN A 395 -15.00 29.88 27.70
N ARG A 396 -14.60 29.45 26.49
CA ARG A 396 -13.45 30.01 25.80
C ARG A 396 -13.87 31.29 25.06
N PRO A 397 -13.15 32.41 25.22
CA PRO A 397 -13.34 33.58 24.37
C PRO A 397 -13.16 33.18 22.90
N GLY A 398 -14.12 33.53 22.05
CA GLY A 398 -14.07 33.30 20.60
C GLY A 398 -14.78 32.05 20.08
N LEU A 399 -15.13 31.04 20.89
CA LEU A 399 -15.98 29.91 20.45
C LEU A 399 -17.46 30.08 20.81
N ASN A 400 -17.78 31.11 21.60
CA ASN A 400 -19.13 31.37 22.14
C ASN A 400 -20.15 31.82 21.07
N GLU A 401 -19.71 32.10 19.85
CA GLU A 401 -20.54 32.64 18.76
C GLU A 401 -20.91 31.59 17.71
N LEU A 402 -20.61 30.31 17.97
CA LEU A 402 -20.93 29.19 17.07
C LEU A 402 -22.23 28.46 17.43
N VAL A 403 -22.97 28.92 18.44
CA VAL A 403 -24.30 28.38 18.81
C VAL A 403 -25.39 29.26 18.22
#